data_AF-A0A430G2A9-F1
#
_entry.id   AF-A0A430G2A9-F1
#
_cell.length_a   1.000
_cell.length_b   1.000
_cell.length_c   1.000
_cell.angle_alpha   90.00
_cell.angle_beta   90.00
_cell.angle_gamma   90.00
#
_symmetry.space_group_name_H-M   'P 1'
#
loop_
_entity.id
_entity.type
_entity.pdbx_description
1 polymer ?
#
loop_
_entity_poly.entity_id
_entity_poly.type
_entity_poly.pdbx_seq_one_letter_code
_entity_poly.pdbx_strand_id
1 'polypeptide(L)'
;MIGRDWSWTGIFKTADGGYDVNRFVGLVGGLTYIVGAHVFVGWELILGRGFDLATYCLAFPGGLAFVAGGTAGAVALKDRNVAKAKAEAEGVQQ
;
A
#
# COMPACT_ATOMS: atom_id res chain seq x y z
N MET A 1 -29.21 -15.14 11.85
CA MET A 1 -28.72 -13.87 12.41
C MET A 1 -27.28 -13.70 11.96
N ILE A 2 -27.01 -12.87 10.95
CA ILE A 2 -25.65 -12.54 10.50
C ILE A 2 -25.25 -11.27 11.27
N GLY A 3 -24.73 -11.46 12.47
CA GLY A 3 -23.89 -10.47 13.13
C GLY A 3 -22.47 -10.75 12.65
N ARG A 4 -21.94 -9.88 11.78
CA ARG A 4 -20.51 -9.86 11.51
C ARG A 4 -20.11 -8.40 11.42
N ASP A 5 -19.67 -7.92 12.57
CA ASP A 5 -18.90 -6.72 12.89
C ASP A 5 -17.65 -6.61 12.00
N TRP A 6 -17.86 -6.55 10.68
CA TRP A 6 -16.84 -6.29 9.66
C TRP A 6 -16.48 -4.81 9.72
N SER A 7 -15.59 -4.47 10.65
CA SER A 7 -14.96 -3.16 10.67
C SER A 7 -13.93 -3.11 9.55
N TRP A 8 -14.21 -2.36 8.49
CA TRP A 8 -13.28 -2.09 7.38
C TRP A 8 -11.93 -1.52 7.83
N THR A 9 -11.86 -0.95 9.03
CA THR A 9 -10.62 -0.43 9.60
C THR A 9 -9.68 -1.53 10.13
N GLY A 10 -10.16 -2.77 10.25
CA GLY A 10 -9.39 -3.90 10.78
C GLY A 10 -8.14 -4.23 9.97
N ILE A 11 -8.16 -3.98 8.65
CA ILE A 11 -6.99 -4.18 7.77
C ILE A 11 -5.81 -3.24 8.11
N PHE A 12 -6.10 -2.09 8.74
CA PHE A 12 -5.09 -1.13 9.17
C PHE A 12 -4.61 -1.36 10.60
N LYS A 13 -5.19 -2.33 11.32
CA LYS A 13 -4.75 -2.63 12.68
C LYS A 13 -3.44 -3.44 12.69
N THR A 14 -2.50 -3.01 13.51
CA THR A 14 -1.31 -3.78 13.89
C THR A 14 -1.65 -4.78 15.01
N ALA A 15 -0.75 -5.74 15.25
CA ALA A 15 -0.95 -6.80 16.25
C ALA A 15 -1.06 -6.28 17.69
N ASP A 16 -0.59 -5.05 17.94
CA ASP A 16 -0.70 -4.31 19.20
C ASP A 16 -2.06 -3.59 19.37
N GLY A 17 -2.96 -3.69 18.38
CA GLY A 17 -4.27 -3.04 18.39
C GLY A 17 -4.29 -1.60 17.90
N GLY A 18 -3.12 -1.01 17.61
CA GLY A 18 -2.98 0.33 17.03
C GLY A 18 -3.28 0.36 15.54
N TYR A 19 -3.38 1.57 14.96
CA TYR A 19 -3.54 1.75 13.51
C TYR A 19 -2.20 2.08 12.85
N ASP A 20 -1.90 1.39 11.74
CA ASP A 20 -0.69 1.62 10.95
C ASP A 20 -0.97 2.51 9.73
N VAL A 21 -0.52 3.76 9.84
CA VAL A 21 -0.60 4.75 8.76
C VAL A 21 0.10 4.26 7.49
N ASN A 22 1.18 3.47 7.58
CA ASN A 22 1.88 2.97 6.40
C ASN A 22 1.01 2.00 5.58
N ARG A 23 0.19 1.18 6.25
CA ARG A 23 -0.79 0.33 5.57
C ARG A 23 -1.87 1.14 4.86
N PHE A 24 -2.33 2.22 5.50
CA PHE A 24 -3.29 3.13 4.88
C PHE A 24 -2.72 3.83 3.65
N VAL A 25 -1.52 4.40 3.76
CA VAL A 25 -0.82 5.07 2.65
C VAL A 25 -0.56 4.10 1.51
N GLY A 26 -0.13 2.87 1.80
CA GLY A 26 0.07 1.84 0.78
C GLY A 26 -1.21 1.44 0.06
N LEU A 27 -2.33 1.31 0.79
CA LEU A 27 -3.64 1.03 0.20
C LEU A 27 -4.11 2.17 -0.70
N VAL A 28 -3.99 3.43 -0.24
CA VAL A 28 -4.36 4.61 -1.03
C VAL A 28 -3.49 4.70 -2.28
N GLY A 29 -2.17 4.59 -2.15
CA GLY A 29 -1.23 4.63 -3.28
C GLY A 29 -1.49 3.52 -4.30
N GLY A 30 -1.80 2.30 -3.83
CA GLY A 30 -2.14 1.17 -4.69
C GLY A 30 -3.42 1.40 -5.48
N LEU A 31 -4.48 1.89 -4.81
CA LEU A 31 -5.74 2.24 -5.46
C LEU A 31 -5.55 3.37 -6.48
N THR A 32 -4.81 4.41 -6.13
CA THR A 32 -4.50 5.52 -7.05
C THR A 32 -3.77 5.03 -8.29
N TYR A 33 -2.80 4.13 -8.14
CA TYR A 33 -2.09 3.54 -9.27
C TYR A 33 -3.03 2.71 -10.17
N ILE A 34 -3.86 1.85 -9.58
CA ILE A 34 -4.82 1.03 -10.33
C ILE A 34 -5.78 1.93 -11.12
N VAL A 35 -6.45 2.87 -10.44
CA VAL A 35 -7.43 3.75 -11.08
C VAL A 35 -6.75 4.62 -12.14
N GLY A 36 -5.60 5.22 -11.82
CA GLY A 36 -4.85 6.07 -12.73
C GLY A 36 -4.44 5.35 -14.01
N ALA A 37 -3.96 4.11 -13.92
CA ALA A 37 -3.59 3.31 -15.09
C ALA A 37 -4.78 3.08 -16.04
N HIS A 38 -5.96 2.74 -15.50
CA HIS A 38 -7.15 2.48 -16.31
C HIS A 38 -7.75 3.77 -16.89
N VAL A 39 -7.76 4.85 -16.12
CA VAL A 39 -8.21 6.18 -16.58
C VAL A 39 -7.33 6.67 -17.72
N PHE A 40 -6.01 6.49 -17.62
CA PHE A 40 -5.08 6.90 -18.67
C PHE A 40 -5.31 6.10 -19.98
N VAL A 41 -5.54 4.79 -19.87
CA VAL A 41 -5.92 3.96 -21.02
C VAL A 41 -7.23 4.45 -21.65
N GLY A 42 -8.26 4.71 -20.85
CA GLY A 42 -9.54 5.23 -21.33
C GLY A 42 -9.40 6.61 -22.00
N TRP A 43 -8.55 7.48 -21.47
CA TRP A 43 -8.26 8.79 -22.02
C TRP A 43 -7.58 8.71 -23.39
N GLU A 44 -6.56 7.87 -23.54
CA GLU A 44 -5.89 7.64 -24.83
C GLU A 44 -6.85 7.11 -25.89
N LEU A 45 -7.77 6.20 -25.52
CA LEU A 45 -8.82 5.70 -26.40
C LEU A 45 -9.81 6.80 -26.83
N ILE A 46 -10.21 7.70 -25.92
CA ILE A 46 -11.08 8.85 -26.24
C ILE A 46 -10.39 9.80 -27.23
N LEU A 47 -9.07 9.97 -27.12
CA LEU A 47 -8.27 10.77 -28.05
C LEU A 47 -8.00 10.06 -29.39
N GLY A 48 -8.55 8.87 -29.61
CA GLY A 48 -8.37 8.09 -30.84
C GLY A 48 -7.00 7.44 -30.97
N ARG A 49 -6.22 7.37 -29.88
CA ARG A 49 -4.91 6.71 -29.86
C ARG A 49 -5.11 5.22 -29.61
N GLY A 50 -4.28 4.41 -30.27
CA GLY A 50 -4.36 2.95 -30.16
C GLY A 50 -3.96 2.46 -28.77
N PHE A 51 -4.66 1.43 -28.28
CA PHE A 51 -4.29 0.75 -27.05
C PHE A 51 -3.27 -0.36 -27.32
N ASP A 52 -2.08 -0.23 -26.75
CA ASP A 52 -1.06 -1.28 -26.77
C ASP A 52 -1.20 -2.20 -25.55
N LEU A 53 -1.88 -3.32 -25.76
CA LEU A 53 -2.10 -4.34 -24.75
C LEU A 53 -0.79 -4.97 -24.26
N ALA A 54 0.21 -5.15 -25.13
CA ALA A 54 1.47 -5.80 -24.75
C ALA A 54 2.25 -4.92 -23.77
N THR A 55 2.37 -3.62 -24.08
CA THR A 55 2.99 -2.65 -23.17
C THR A 55 2.24 -2.55 -21.85
N TYR A 56 0.89 -2.51 -21.87
CA TYR A 56 0.09 -2.48 -20.66
C TYR A 56 0.34 -3.70 -19.76
N CYS A 57 0.30 -4.90 -20.32
CA CYS A 57 0.51 -6.15 -19.58
C CYS A 57 1.92 -6.29 -19.00
N LEU A 58 2.93 -5.66 -19.61
CA LEU A 58 4.30 -5.66 -19.10
C LEU A 58 4.51 -4.60 -18.00
N ALA A 59 3.92 -3.42 -18.17
CA ALA A 59 4.14 -2.30 -17.25
C ALA A 59 3.23 -2.36 -16.00
N PHE A 60 1.96 -2.74 -16.17
CA PHE A 60 0.98 -2.66 -15.10
C PHE A 60 1.34 -3.52 -13.87
N PRO A 61 1.70 -4.82 -14.01
CA PRO A 61 2.14 -5.64 -12.87
C PRO A 61 3.42 -5.11 -12.22
N GLY A 62 4.33 -4.53 -13.02
CA GLY A 62 5.57 -3.92 -12.52
C GLY A 62 5.30 -2.76 -11.57
N GLY A 63 4.41 -1.84 -11.94
CA GLY A 63 4.05 -0.73 -11.06
C GLY A 63 3.25 -1.19 -9.82
N LEU A 64 2.42 -2.24 -9.92
CA LEU A 64 1.79 -2.84 -8.74
C LEU A 64 2.82 -3.42 -7.77
N ALA A 65 3.81 -4.16 -8.29
CA ALA A 65 4.89 -4.71 -7.48
C ALA A 65 5.71 -3.60 -6.81
N PHE A 66 5.91 -2.46 -7.50
CA PHE A 66 6.59 -1.30 -6.93
C PHE A 66 5.81 -0.69 -5.76
N VAL A 67 4.49 -0.48 -5.89
CA VAL A 67 3.68 0.05 -4.79
C VAL A 67 3.65 -0.90 -3.59
N ALA A 68 3.44 -2.20 -3.85
CA ALA A 68 3.41 -3.21 -2.80
C ALA A 68 4.77 -3.33 -2.09
N GLY A 69 5.86 -3.43 -2.86
CA GLY A 69 7.22 -3.54 -2.34
C GLY A 69 7.68 -2.28 -1.62
N GLY A 70 7.38 -1.09 -2.16
CA GLY A 70 7.69 0.19 -1.53
C GLY A 70 6.97 0.35 -0.19
N THR A 71 5.69 -0.01 -0.13
CA THR A 71 4.91 0.00 1.12
C THR A 71 5.49 -0.98 2.13
N ALA A 72 5.73 -2.24 1.73
CA ALA A 72 6.30 -3.25 2.62
C ALA A 72 7.69 -2.84 3.14
N GLY A 73 8.53 -2.25 2.28
CA GLY A 73 9.83 -1.72 2.66
C GLY A 73 9.74 -0.57 3.67
N ALA A 74 8.81 0.37 3.45
CA ALA A 74 8.58 1.47 4.39
C ALA A 74 8.10 0.98 5.76
N VAL A 75 7.21 -0.02 5.80
CA VAL A 75 6.79 -0.68 7.04
C VAL A 75 7.97 -1.38 7.72
N ALA A 76 8.78 -2.15 6.99
CA ALA A 76 9.93 -2.85 7.56
C ALA A 76 10.97 -1.88 8.17
N LEU A 77 11.22 -0.74 7.50
CA LEU A 77 12.09 0.31 8.02
C LEU A 77 11.51 0.96 9.28
N LYS A 78 10.21 1.26 9.29
CA LYS A 78 9.50 1.77 10.46
C LYS A 78 9.61 0.80 11.64
N ASP A 79 9.31 -0.48 11.43
CA ASP A 79 9.33 -1.49 12.48
C ASP A 79 10.72 -1.65 13.09
N ARG A 80 11.77 -1.61 12.25
CA ARG A 80 13.17 -1.61 12.72
C ARG A 80 13.48 -0.40 13.60
N ASN A 81 13.02 0.79 13.21
CA ASN A 81 13.27 2.02 13.98
C ASN A 81 12.51 2.02 15.31
N VAL A 82 11.27 1.54 15.33
CA VAL A 82 10.48 1.38 16.56
C VAL A 82 11.16 0.37 17.50
N ALA A 83 11.63 -0.77 16.98
CA ALA A 83 12.32 -1.77 17.80
C ALA A 83 13.61 -1.22 18.42
N LYS A 84 14.41 -0.47 17.65
CA LYS A 84 15.61 0.20 18.17
C LYS A 84 15.28 1.21 19.27
N ALA A 85 14.27 2.06 19.05
CA ALA A 85 13.87 3.08 20.02
C ALA A 85 13.40 2.45 21.35
N LYS A 86 12.71 1.30 21.31
CA LYS A 86 12.32 0.55 22.52
C LYS A 86 13.53 0.02 23.28
N ALA A 87 14.48 -0.59 22.58
CA ALA A 87 15.71 -1.12 23.19
C ALA A 87 16.55 0.00 23.85
N GLU A 88 16.64 1.16 23.20
CA GLU A 88 17.31 2.34 23.77
C GLU A 88 16.60 2.85 25.03
N ALA A 89 15.26 2.91 25.01
CA ALA A 89 14.48 3.37 26.17
C ALA A 89 14.58 2.43 27.40
N GLU A 90 14.73 1.13 27.18
CA GLU A 90 14.93 0.15 28.26
C GLU A 90 16.35 0.21 28.85
N GLY A 91 17.37 0.48 28.02
CA GLY A 91 18.76 0.63 28.46
C GLY A 91 19.04 1.92 29.26
N VAL A 92 18.21 2.95 29.12
CA VAL A 92 18.32 4.21 29.89
C VAL A 92 17.76 4.08 31.31
N GLN A 93 16.98 3.03 31.60
CA GLN A 93 16.44 2.77 32.95
C GLN A 93 17.35 1.88 33.83
N GLN A 94 18.53 1.49 33.36
CA GLN A 94 19.52 0.72 34.13
C GLN A 94 20.61 1.61 34.74
#